data_AF-A0AAJ5UK30-F1
#
_entry.id   AF-A0AAJ5UK30-F1
#
_cell.length_a   1.000
_cell.length_b   1.000
_cell.length_c   1.000
_cell.angle_alpha   90.00
_cell.angle_beta   90.00
_cell.angle_gamma   90.00
#
_symmetry.space_group_name_H-M   'P 1'
#
loop_
_entity.id
_entity.type
_entity.pdbx_description
1 polymer ?
#
loop_
_entity_poly.entity_id
_entity_poly.type
_entity_poly.pdbx_seq_one_letter_code
_entity_poly.pdbx_strand_id
1 'polypeptide(L)'
;MSEVEVQTQVAKMTVGKGIGIYAALLVGFIVLVKLAGAVSWFSGSIPFFAYFVFGFIMNRVVLRGLIEWHPIYNTIENVSGSKLSALIFWPISYLALFFRLGVIKHL
;
A
#
# COMPACT_ATOMS: atom_id res chain seq x y z
N MET A 1 -24.42 -22.12 -13.67
CA MET A 1 -23.41 -21.89 -12.61
C MET A 1 -22.99 -20.44 -12.77
N SER A 2 -23.32 -19.61 -11.78
CA SER A 2 -23.38 -18.16 -11.94
C SER A 2 -21.98 -17.55 -11.99
N GLU A 3 -21.74 -16.67 -12.97
CA GLU A 3 -20.50 -15.89 -13.19
C GLU A 3 -20.01 -15.10 -11.97
N VAL A 4 -20.85 -15.01 -10.93
CA VAL A 4 -20.56 -14.40 -9.63
C VAL A 4 -19.44 -15.14 -8.88
N GLU A 5 -19.24 -16.44 -9.11
CA GLU A 5 -18.20 -17.21 -8.41
C GLU A 5 -16.77 -16.98 -8.95
N VAL A 6 -16.61 -16.49 -10.19
CA VAL A 6 -15.29 -16.25 -10.81
C VAL A 6 -14.57 -15.04 -10.17
N GLN A 7 -15.30 -14.18 -9.46
CA GLN A 7 -14.75 -12.99 -8.82
C GLN A 7 -14.05 -13.25 -7.48
N THR A 8 -13.99 -14.50 -7.02
CA THR A 8 -13.13 -14.89 -5.89
C THR A 8 -11.70 -15.12 -6.38
N GLN A 9 -11.13 -14.14 -7.10
CA GLN A 9 -9.71 -14.06 -7.36
C GLN A 9 -9.02 -13.99 -5.99
N VAL A 10 -8.29 -15.03 -5.66
CA VAL A 10 -7.82 -15.36 -4.32
C VAL A 10 -6.85 -14.28 -3.84
N ALA A 11 -7.38 -13.22 -3.21
CA ALA A 11 -6.56 -12.26 -2.49
C ALA A 11 -5.71 -13.04 -1.47
N LYS A 12 -4.40 -13.18 -1.75
CA LYS A 12 -3.47 -13.94 -0.92
C LYS A 12 -3.37 -13.38 0.50
N MET A 13 -3.80 -12.14 0.70
CA MET A 13 -3.78 -11.45 1.98
C MET A 13 -5.15 -10.87 2.31
N THR A 14 -5.57 -11.01 3.57
CA THR A 14 -6.79 -10.39 4.06
C THR A 14 -6.63 -8.87 4.17
N VAL A 15 -7.71 -8.12 3.94
CA VAL A 15 -7.73 -6.65 4.07
C VAL A 15 -7.21 -6.20 5.44
N GLY A 16 -7.57 -6.91 6.51
CA GLY A 16 -7.10 -6.63 7.87
C GLY A 16 -5.57 -6.75 8.03
N LYS A 17 -4.92 -7.74 7.40
CA LYS A 17 -3.46 -7.84 7.38
C LYS A 17 -2.82 -6.66 6.64
N GLY A 18 -3.41 -6.25 5.52
CA GLY A 18 -2.96 -5.07 4.77
C GLY A 18 -3.04 -3.79 5.60
N ILE A 19 -4.15 -3.56 6.30
CA ILE A 19 -4.34 -2.42 7.21
C ILE A 19 -3.33 -2.45 8.35
N GLY A 20 -3.06 -3.63 8.94
CA GLY A 20 -2.06 -3.77 9.99
C GLY A 20 -0.65 -3.40 9.55
N ILE A 21 -0.24 -3.85 8.35
CA ILE A 21 1.05 -3.48 7.76
C ILE A 21 1.12 -1.97 7.49
N TYR A 22 0.05 -1.40 6.93
CA TYR A 22 -0.05 0.04 6.69
C TYR A 22 0.09 0.84 7.99
N ALA A 23 -0.65 0.48 9.04
CA ALA A 23 -0.60 1.15 10.33
C ALA A 23 0.80 1.06 10.97
N ALA A 24 1.42 -0.13 10.92
CA ALA A 24 2.78 -0.32 11.44
C ALA A 24 3.82 0.54 10.71
N LEU A 25 3.77 0.59 9.37
CA LEU A 25 4.67 1.41 8.57
C LEU A 25 4.43 2.91 8.76
N LEU A 26 3.17 3.33 8.90
CA LEU A 26 2.81 4.72 9.17
C LEU A 26 3.31 5.19 10.54
N VAL A 27 3.08 4.39 11.58
CA VAL A 27 3.58 4.68 12.93
C VAL A 27 5.11 4.68 12.93
N GLY A 28 5.75 3.69 12.32
CA GLY A 28 7.21 3.64 12.18
C GLY A 28 7.79 4.87 11.48
N PHE A 29 7.12 5.36 10.43
CA PHE A 29 7.49 6.58 9.73
C PHE A 29 7.38 7.83 10.62
N ILE A 30 6.27 7.99 11.33
CA ILE A 30 6.06 9.12 12.25
C ILE A 30 7.13 9.13 13.35
N VAL A 31 7.45 7.96 13.92
CA VAL A 31 8.51 7.82 14.93
C VAL A 31 9.86 8.22 14.36
N LEU A 32 10.21 7.78 13.15
CA LEU A 32 11.46 8.16 12.48
C LEU A 32 11.57 9.67 12.25
N VAL A 33 10.48 10.31 11.82
CA VAL A 33 10.44 11.77 11.62
C VAL A 33 10.62 12.50 12.96
N LYS A 34 9.96 12.05 14.02
CA LYS A 34 10.10 12.63 15.35
C LYS A 34 11.50 12.44 15.93
N LEU A 35 12.11 11.27 15.73
CA LEU A 35 13.49 11.00 16.14
C LEU A 35 14.49 11.88 15.39
N ALA A 36 14.30 12.08 14.09
CA ALA A 36 15.15 12.98 13.30
C ALA A 36 15.10 14.44 13.77
N GLY A 37 13.96 14.90 14.28
CA GLY A 37 13.84 16.23 14.86
C GLY A 37 14.36 16.34 16.31
N ALA A 38 14.40 15.23 17.05
CA ALA A 38 14.76 15.21 18.47
C ALA A 38 16.23 14.85 18.74
N VAL A 39 16.89 14.14 17.81
CA VAL A 39 18.24 13.60 18.01
C VAL A 39 19.22 14.22 17.01
N SER A 40 20.20 14.97 17.51
CA SER A 40 21.18 15.68 16.69
C SER A 40 22.12 14.78 15.87
N TRP A 41 22.35 13.53 16.31
CA TRP A 41 23.11 12.52 15.56
C TRP A 41 22.29 11.88 14.43
N PHE A 42 20.96 12.02 14.46
CA PHE A 42 20.09 11.36 13.49
C PHE A 42 19.88 12.26 12.28
N SER A 43 20.55 11.92 11.17
CA SER A 43 20.45 12.70 9.95
C SER A 43 19.02 12.74 9.41
N GLY A 44 18.53 13.94 9.09
CA GLY A 44 17.23 14.17 8.45
C GLY A 44 17.09 13.50 7.07
N SER A 45 18.18 13.00 6.48
CA SER A 45 18.14 12.18 5.26
C SER A 45 17.51 10.80 5.49
N ILE A 46 17.57 10.25 6.72
CA ILE A 46 17.05 8.92 7.04
C ILE A 46 15.54 8.82 6.81
N PRO A 47 14.68 9.70 7.38
CA PRO A 47 13.24 9.66 7.11
C PRO A 47 12.93 9.90 5.62
N PHE A 48 13.74 10.69 4.89
CA PHE A 48 13.57 10.86 3.45
C PHE A 48 13.69 9.54 2.69
N PHE A 49 14.75 8.75 2.92
CA PHE A 49 14.89 7.44 2.28
C PHE A 49 13.87 6.42 2.80
N ALA A 50 13.57 6.46 4.10
CA ALA A 50 12.58 5.57 4.71
C ALA A 50 11.19 5.73 4.08
N TYR A 51 10.82 6.94 3.67
CA TYR A 51 9.56 7.21 2.96
C TYR A 51 9.41 6.34 1.70
N PHE A 52 10.43 6.35 0.83
CA PHE A 52 10.42 5.56 -0.41
C PHE A 52 10.52 4.07 -0.15
N VAL A 53 11.28 3.65 0.86
CA VAL A 53 11.39 2.24 1.26
C VAL A 53 10.04 1.72 1.74
N PHE A 54 9.32 2.47 2.57
CA PHE A 54 8.00 2.06 3.06
C PHE A 54 6.96 2.04 1.95
N GLY A 55 6.95 3.04 1.06
CA GLY A 55 6.11 3.02 -0.15
C GLY A 55 6.40 1.82 -1.05
N PHE A 56 7.68 1.43 -1.19
CA PHE A 56 8.07 0.24 -1.94
C PHE A 56 7.60 -1.06 -1.26
N ILE A 57 7.76 -1.18 0.07
CA ILE A 57 7.29 -2.34 0.83
C ILE A 57 5.77 -2.48 0.69
N MET A 58 5.03 -1.39 0.81
CA MET A 58 3.58 -1.37 0.59
C MET A 58 3.22 -1.89 -0.81
N ASN A 59 3.89 -1.39 -1.86
CA ASN A 59 3.67 -1.86 -3.23
C ASN A 59 4.04 -3.33 -3.45
N ARG A 60 5.09 -3.81 -2.78
CA ARG A 60 5.58 -5.16 -2.97
C ARG A 60 4.77 -6.19 -2.19
N VAL A 61 4.34 -5.86 -0.97
CA VAL A 61 3.67 -6.77 -0.04
C VAL A 61 2.16 -6.61 -0.10
N VAL A 62 1.66 -5.39 0.02
CA VAL A 62 0.23 -5.12 0.18
C VAL A 62 -0.46 -5.03 -1.17
N LEU A 63 0.05 -4.24 -2.11
CA LEU A 63 -0.57 -4.14 -3.44
C LEU A 63 -0.54 -5.49 -4.19
N ARG A 64 0.58 -6.22 -4.10
CA ARG A 64 0.70 -7.56 -4.71
C ARG A 64 -0.14 -8.62 -4.00
N GLY A 65 -0.41 -8.46 -2.71
CA GLY A 65 -1.20 -9.40 -1.90
C GLY A 65 -2.71 -9.16 -1.96
N LEU A 66 -3.13 -7.90 -2.22
CA LEU A 66 -4.54 -7.49 -2.26
C LEU A 66 -5.10 -7.38 -3.68
N ILE A 67 -4.28 -7.04 -4.68
CA ILE A 67 -4.72 -6.81 -6.06
C ILE A 67 -3.99 -7.77 -6.98
N GLU A 68 -4.75 -8.70 -7.57
CA GLU A 68 -4.33 -9.45 -8.75
C GLU A 68 -4.78 -8.66 -9.99
N TRP A 69 -3.83 -8.28 -10.83
CA TRP A 69 -4.10 -7.44 -11.98
C TRP A 69 -4.78 -8.26 -13.06
N HIS A 70 -5.99 -7.86 -13.46
CA HIS A 70 -6.73 -8.55 -14.50
C HIS A 70 -5.98 -8.45 -15.85
N PRO A 71 -5.74 -9.57 -16.56
CA PRO A 71 -4.84 -9.62 -17.73
C PRO A 71 -5.26 -8.69 -18.88
N ILE A 72 -6.56 -8.36 -19.00
CA ILE A 72 -7.09 -7.47 -20.05
C ILE A 72 -6.78 -5.98 -19.80
N TYR A 73 -6.69 -5.53 -18.54
CA TYR A 73 -6.40 -4.13 -18.19
C TYR A 73 -4.94 -3.89 -17.82
N ASN A 74 -4.10 -4.91 -18.07
CA ASN A 74 -2.70 -4.99 -17.67
C ASN A 74 -1.79 -4.28 -18.69
N THR A 75 -2.16 -3.08 -19.15
CA THR A 75 -1.21 -2.26 -19.90
C THR A 75 -0.09 -1.85 -18.94
N ILE A 76 1.17 -2.05 -19.37
CA ILE A 76 2.35 -1.74 -18.55
C ILE A 76 2.28 -0.29 -18.03
N GLU A 77 1.73 0.61 -18.83
CA GLU A 77 1.52 2.02 -18.49
C GLU A 77 0.54 2.22 -17.32
N ASN A 78 -0.63 1.58 -17.33
CA ASN A 78 -1.64 1.76 -16.29
C ASN A 78 -1.20 1.12 -14.96
N VAL A 79 -0.53 -0.03 -15.05
CA VAL A 79 -0.02 -0.79 -13.89
C VAL A 79 1.20 -0.08 -13.26
N SER A 80 2.09 0.46 -14.08
CA SER A 80 3.25 1.21 -13.59
C SER A 80 2.85 2.57 -13.04
N GLY A 81 1.94 3.30 -13.69
CA GLY A 81 1.42 4.59 -13.22
C GLY A 81 0.69 4.48 -11.88
N SER A 82 -0.17 3.48 -11.72
CA SER A 82 -0.86 3.21 -10.45
C SER A 82 0.09 2.76 -9.34
N LYS A 83 1.08 1.90 -9.63
CA LYS A 83 2.14 1.53 -8.66
C LYS A 83 2.99 2.74 -8.29
N LEU A 84 3.38 3.57 -9.25
CA LEU A 84 4.23 4.73 -8.99
C LEU A 84 3.50 5.77 -8.13
N SER A 85 2.25 6.08 -8.48
CA SER A 85 1.39 6.96 -7.68
C SER A 85 1.15 6.39 -6.28
N ALA A 86 0.91 5.09 -6.16
CA ALA A 86 0.76 4.43 -4.86
C ALA A 86 2.06 4.40 -4.04
N LEU A 87 3.24 4.47 -4.67
CA LEU A 87 4.53 4.57 -3.98
C LEU A 87 4.78 6.00 -3.49
N ILE A 88 4.58 6.98 -4.37
CA ILE A 88 4.85 8.40 -4.09
C ILE A 88 3.84 8.94 -3.07
N PHE A 89 2.57 8.53 -3.16
CA PHE A 89 1.51 8.98 -2.27
C PHE A 89 1.04 7.87 -1.33
N TRP A 90 1.93 6.95 -0.94
CA TRP A 90 1.57 5.77 -0.17
C TRP A 90 0.71 6.02 1.09
N PRO A 91 0.87 7.12 1.87
CA PRO A 91 0.00 7.35 3.03
C PRO A 91 -1.46 7.55 2.61
N ILE A 92 -1.70 8.23 1.49
CA ILE A 92 -3.05 8.60 1.04
C ILE A 92 -3.63 7.52 0.12
N SER A 93 -2.82 7.01 -0.82
CA SER A 93 -3.25 6.02 -1.80
C SER A 93 -3.71 4.72 -1.13
N TYR A 94 -3.00 4.24 -0.11
CA TYR A 94 -3.40 3.01 0.59
C TYR A 94 -4.62 3.22 1.48
N LEU A 95 -4.79 4.40 2.08
CA LEU A 95 -6.01 4.76 2.80
C LEU A 95 -7.23 4.68 1.88
N ALA A 96 -7.15 5.29 0.69
CA ALA A 96 -8.21 5.23 -0.32
C ALA A 96 -8.46 3.79 -0.81
N LEU A 97 -7.41 2.97 -0.94
CA LEU A 97 -7.49 1.57 -1.36
C LEU A 97 -8.23 0.71 -0.32
N PHE A 98 -7.92 0.87 0.97
CA PHE A 98 -8.65 0.19 2.03
C PHE A 98 -10.10 0.65 2.16
N PHE A 99 -10.36 1.95 1.98
CA PHE A 99 -11.72 2.47 1.98
C PHE A 99 -12.55 1.86 0.85
N ARG A 100 -12.01 1.83 -0.38
CA ARG A 100 -12.67 1.18 -1.53
C ARG A 100 -12.94 -0.31 -1.27
N LEU A 101 -11.95 -1.04 -0.75
CA LEU A 101 -12.12 -2.45 -0.38
C LEU A 101 -13.17 -2.65 0.72
N GLY A 102 -13.24 -1.75 1.70
CA GLY A 102 -14.25 -1.78 2.75
C GLY A 102 -15.66 -1.55 2.22
N VAL A 103 -15.82 -0.56 1.34
CA VAL A 103 -17.11 -0.27 0.69
C VAL A 103 -17.57 -1.45 -0.16
N ILE A 104 -16.70 -2.02 -1.00
CA ILE A 104 -17.02 -3.18 -1.84
C ILE A 104 -17.39 -4.41 -1.02
N LYS A 105 -16.78 -4.58 0.17
CA LYS A 105 -17.07 -5.73 1.04
C LYS A 105 -18.41 -5.58 1.80
N HIS A 106 -18.89 -4.35 1.98
CA HIS A 106 -20.12 -4.05 2.73
C HIS A 106 -21.35 -3.75 1.86
N LEU A 107 -21.17 -3.49 0.55
CA LEU A 107 -22.23 -3.47 -0.45
C LEU A 107 -22.47 -4.87 -1.04
#